data_AF-A0A1W9V5I9-F1
#
_entry.id   AF-A0A1W9V5I9-F1
#
_cell.length_a   1.000
_cell.length_b   1.000
_cell.length_c   1.000
_cell.angle_alpha   90.00
_cell.angle_beta   90.00
_cell.angle_gamma   90.00
#
_symmetry.space_group_name_H-M   'P 1'
#
loop_
_entity.id
_entity.type
_entity.pdbx_description
1 polymer ?
#
loop_
_entity_poly.entity_id
_entity_poly.type
_entity_poly.pdbx_seq_one_letter_code
_entity_poly.pdbx_strand_id
1 'polypeptide(L)'
;MLADGVEARNRAQRPQTDQEMRTLVRNTIDVAQKSGQLNNTRLTLHDLDLISESFVTTLHGTLHPRIKYPKDKSVAASSGVTTIPSKRNSSE
;
A
#
# COMPACT_ATOMS: atom_id res chain seq x y z
N MET A 1 -18.21 0.40 -1.69
CA MET A 1 -17.18 -0.66 -1.68
C MET A 1 -16.32 -0.49 -0.43
N LEU A 2 -15.97 -1.58 0.27
CA LEU A 2 -15.28 -1.50 1.59
C LEU A 2 -13.84 -0.98 1.47
N ALA A 3 -13.04 -1.57 0.57
CA ALA A 3 -11.63 -1.20 0.39
C ALA A 3 -11.47 0.28 -0.01
N ASP A 4 -12.27 0.76 -0.97
CA ASP A 4 -12.26 2.16 -1.39
C ASP A 4 -12.59 3.11 -0.23
N GLY A 5 -13.60 2.77 0.58
CA GLY A 5 -13.98 3.56 1.74
C GLY A 5 -12.87 3.63 2.79
N VAL A 6 -12.18 2.51 3.01
CA VAL A 6 -11.04 2.44 3.92
C VAL A 6 -9.85 3.24 3.39
N GLU A 7 -9.47 3.10 2.11
CA GLU A 7 -8.36 3.84 1.50
C GLU A 7 -8.62 5.35 1.53
N ALA A 8 -9.81 5.80 1.12
CA ALA A 8 -10.15 7.20 1.08
C ALA A 8 -10.09 7.82 2.49
N ARG A 9 -10.59 7.12 3.51
CA ARG A 9 -10.54 7.57 4.90
C ARG A 9 -9.11 7.55 5.45
N ASN A 10 -8.34 6.51 5.17
CA ASN A 10 -6.94 6.43 5.56
C ASN A 10 -6.13 7.60 4.98
N ARG A 11 -6.35 7.92 3.70
CA ARG A 11 -5.70 9.05 3.02
C ARG A 11 -6.09 10.41 3.60
N ALA A 12 -7.36 10.56 3.99
CA ALA A 12 -7.89 11.79 4.56
C ALA A 12 -7.45 12.02 6.03
N GLN A 13 -7.47 10.97 6.86
CA GLN A 13 -7.19 11.07 8.30
C GLN A 13 -5.71 10.86 8.64
N ARG A 14 -4.95 10.13 7.80
CA ARG A 14 -3.53 9.81 8.00
C ARG A 14 -3.23 9.28 9.42
N PRO A 15 -3.86 8.16 9.83
CA PRO A 15 -3.58 7.55 11.13
C PRO A 15 -2.09 7.22 11.25
N GLN A 16 -1.50 7.48 12.42
CA GLN A 16 -0.07 7.26 12.67
C GLN A 16 0.18 5.97 13.44
N THR A 17 -0.83 5.48 14.16
CA THR A 17 -0.74 4.29 14.98
C THR A 17 -1.58 3.14 14.41
N ASP A 18 -1.14 1.91 14.70
CA ASP A 18 -1.89 0.69 14.35
C ASP A 18 -3.31 0.70 14.97
N GLN A 19 -3.44 1.19 16.20
CA GLN A 19 -4.73 1.28 16.88
C GLN A 19 -5.71 2.24 16.19
N GLU A 20 -5.23 3.42 15.74
CA GLU A 20 -6.04 4.37 14.98
C GLU A 20 -6.48 3.77 13.64
N MET A 21 -5.58 3.06 12.96
CA MET A 21 -5.87 2.39 11.70
C MET A 21 -6.92 1.29 11.85
N ARG A 22 -6.78 0.44 12.87
CA ARG A 22 -7.77 -0.58 13.24
C ARG A 22 -9.13 0.01 13.54
N THR A 23 -9.16 1.12 14.28
CA THR A 23 -10.39 1.83 14.61
C THR A 23 -11.05 2.41 13.37
N LEU A 24 -10.28 3.01 12.46
CA LEU A 24 -10.75 3.55 11.19
C LEU A 24 -11.37 2.47 10.31
N VAL A 25 -10.68 1.33 10.16
CA VAL A 25 -11.14 0.19 9.38
C VAL A 25 -12.44 -0.38 9.95
N ARG A 26 -12.47 -0.66 11.26
CA ARG A 26 -13.67 -1.18 11.94
C ARG A 26 -14.86 -0.24 11.79
N ASN A 27 -14.68 1.05 12.02
CA ASN A 27 -15.74 2.04 11.85
C ASN A 27 -16.30 2.08 10.42
N THR A 28 -15.46 1.83 9.41
CA THR A 28 -15.90 1.82 8.00
C THR A 28 -16.76 0.59 7.70
N ILE A 29 -16.35 -0.58 8.20
CA ILE A 29 -17.11 -1.84 8.06
C ILE A 29 -18.42 -1.75 8.84
N ASP A 30 -18.39 -1.18 10.04
CA ASP A 30 -19.57 -0.94 10.88
C ASP A 30 -20.64 -0.10 10.17
N VAL A 31 -20.23 0.97 9.49
CA VAL A 31 -21.15 1.81 8.72
C VAL A 31 -21.77 1.02 7.56
N ALA A 32 -20.98 0.21 6.85
CA ALA A 32 -21.48 -0.64 5.77
C ALA A 32 -22.48 -1.71 6.29
N GLN A 33 -22.17 -2.32 7.44
CA GLN A 33 -23.05 -3.31 8.07
C GLN A 33 -24.36 -2.67 8.55
N LYS A 34 -24.28 -1.56 9.29
CA LYS A 34 -25.46 -0.84 9.83
C LYS A 34 -26.35 -0.26 8.75
N SER A 35 -25.79 0.08 7.59
CA SER A 35 -26.57 0.53 6.42
C SER A 35 -27.12 -0.62 5.57
N GLY A 36 -26.92 -1.88 5.97
CA GLY A 36 -27.44 -3.06 5.27
C GLY A 36 -26.75 -3.37 3.95
N GLN A 37 -25.61 -2.75 3.65
CA GLN A 37 -24.88 -2.96 2.38
C GLN A 37 -24.37 -4.40 2.22
N LEU A 38 -24.27 -5.15 3.31
CA LEU A 38 -23.76 -6.52 3.35
C LEU A 38 -24.88 -7.58 3.35
N ASN A 39 -26.16 -7.17 3.35
CA ASN A 39 -27.30 -8.07 3.53
C ASN A 39 -27.41 -9.16 2.45
N ASN A 40 -26.95 -8.87 1.22
CA ASN A 40 -27.00 -9.80 0.09
C ASN A 40 -25.66 -10.51 -0.13
N THR A 41 -24.91 -10.74 0.94
CA THR A 41 -23.62 -11.43 0.91
C THR A 41 -23.62 -12.60 1.90
N ARG A 42 -22.66 -13.51 1.77
CA ARG A 42 -22.47 -14.63 2.71
C ARG A 42 -21.32 -14.38 3.70
N LEU A 43 -20.94 -13.11 3.88
CA LEU A 43 -19.87 -12.75 4.79
C LEU A 43 -20.33 -12.96 6.23
N THR A 44 -19.58 -13.77 6.95
CA THR A 44 -19.74 -13.97 8.38
C THR A 44 -19.00 -12.87 9.15
N LEU A 45 -19.27 -12.73 10.45
CA LEU A 45 -18.50 -11.82 11.30
C LEU A 45 -17.01 -12.19 11.33
N HIS A 46 -16.69 -13.48 11.26
CA HIS A 46 -15.31 -13.94 11.17
C HIS A 46 -14.63 -13.47 9.87
N ASP A 47 -15.36 -13.49 8.74
CA ASP A 47 -14.83 -12.97 7.48
C ASP A 47 -14.58 -11.45 7.57
N LEU A 48 -15.45 -10.71 8.26
CA LEU A 48 -15.26 -9.27 8.47
C LEU A 48 -14.03 -8.96 9.35
N ASP A 49 -13.75 -9.81 10.34
CA ASP A 49 -12.52 -9.71 11.13
C ASP A 49 -11.28 -9.98 10.26
N LEU A 50 -11.29 -11.04 9.45
CA LEU A 50 -10.19 -11.34 8.52
C LEU A 50 -9.97 -10.21 7.50
N ILE A 51 -11.04 -9.66 6.96
CA ILE A 51 -11.00 -8.50 6.06
C ILE A 51 -10.38 -7.29 6.77
N SER A 52 -10.76 -7.04 8.04
CA SER A 52 -10.21 -5.95 8.84
C SER A 52 -8.71 -6.08 9.03
N GLU A 53 -8.22 -7.27 9.41
CA GLU A 53 -6.79 -7.54 9.58
C GLU A 53 -6.02 -7.39 8.27
N SER A 54 -6.59 -7.86 7.15
CA SER A 54 -5.99 -7.72 5.82
C SER A 54 -5.84 -6.26 5.40
N PHE A 55 -6.86 -5.44 5.66
CA PHE A 55 -6.80 -4.00 5.39
C PHE A 55 -5.75 -3.30 6.25
N VAL A 56 -5.71 -3.55 7.55
CA VAL A 56 -4.71 -2.96 8.45
C VAL A 56 -3.30 -3.33 7.99
N THR A 57 -3.06 -4.61 7.70
CA THR A 57 -1.75 -5.10 7.21
C THR A 57 -1.33 -4.39 5.92
N THR A 58 -2.27 -4.24 4.97
CA THR A 58 -2.00 -3.60 3.68
C THR A 58 -1.70 -2.10 3.86
N LEU A 59 -2.50 -1.41 4.67
CA LEU A 59 -2.32 0.02 4.94
C LEU A 59 -1.00 0.30 5.67
N HIS A 60 -0.56 -0.60 6.56
CA HIS A 60 0.75 -0.51 7.22
C HIS A 60 1.90 -0.48 6.21
N GLY A 61 1.79 -1.23 5.12
CA GLY A 61 2.77 -1.23 4.02
C GLY A 61 2.83 0.11 3.28
N THR A 62 1.69 0.79 3.12
CA THR A 62 1.59 2.07 2.39
C THR A 62 2.14 3.28 3.15
N LEU A 63 2.32 3.18 4.48
CA LEU A 63 2.76 4.30 5.31
C LEU A 63 4.29 4.49 5.38
N HIS A 64 5.07 3.79 4.56
CA HIS A 64 6.52 3.96 4.56
C HIS A 64 6.92 5.20 3.76
N PRO A 65 7.55 6.20 4.40
CA PRO A 65 8.16 7.29 3.65
C PRO A 65 9.21 6.72 2.70
N ARG A 66 9.24 7.23 1.45
CA ARG A 66 10.30 6.87 0.49
C ARG A 66 11.65 7.01 1.19
N ILE A 67 12.35 5.89 1.34
CA ILE A 67 13.68 5.87 1.92
C ILE A 67 14.56 6.68 0.98
N LYS A 68 15.17 7.74 1.51
CA LYS A 68 16.11 8.55 0.75
C LYS A 68 17.32 7.68 0.50
N TYR A 69 17.69 7.48 -0.76
CA TYR A 69 18.94 6.79 -1.08
C TYR A 69 20.06 7.46 -0.29
N PRO A 70 20.98 6.67 0.31
CA PRO A 70 22.17 7.23 0.94
C PRO A 70 22.79 8.20 -0.06
N LYS A 71 22.93 9.47 0.32
CA LYS A 71 23.73 10.39 -0.48
C LYS A 71 25.11 9.78 -0.49
N ASP A 72 25.56 9.32 -1.65
CA ASP A 72 26.89 8.76 -1.82
C ASP A 72 27.88 9.66 -1.08
N LYS A 73 28.57 9.10 -0.08
CA LYS A 73 29.81 9.71 0.39
C LYS A 73 30.78 9.56 -0.77
N SER A 74 30.70 10.49 -1.72
CA SER A 74 31.70 10.77 -2.75
C SER A 74 32.51 9.55 -3.19
N VAL A 75 31.86 8.54 -3.76
CA VAL A 75 32.57 7.78 -4.78
C VAL A 75 32.46 8.67 -6.00
N ALA A 76 33.54 9.39 -6.28
CA ALA A 76 33.66 10.26 -7.43
C ALA A 76 33.02 9.57 -8.63
N ALA A 77 31.98 10.18 -9.19
CA ALA A 77 31.32 9.71 -10.39
C ALA A 77 32.42 9.38 -11.40
N SER A 78 32.62 8.10 -11.67
CA SER A 78 33.60 7.64 -12.64
C SER A 78 33.22 8.27 -13.97
N SER A 79 34.01 9.27 -14.37
CA SER A 79 33.85 10.07 -15.57
C SER A 79 33.61 9.15 -16.78
N GLY A 80 32.45 9.29 -17.42
CA GLY A 80 32.18 8.81 -18.77
C GLY A 80 32.48 7.34 -19.04
N VAL A 81 31.60 6.43 -18.61
CA VAL A 81 31.57 5.09 -19.23
C VAL A 81 30.95 5.24 -20.62
N THR A 82 31.79 5.26 -21.66
CA THR A 82 31.34 5.22 -23.06
C THR A 82 30.68 3.87 -23.33
N THR A 83 29.35 3.83 -23.37
CA THR A 83 28.58 2.64 -23.73
C THR A 83 28.51 2.50 -25.25
N ILE A 84 29.58 1.99 -25.86
CA ILE A 84 29.58 1.68 -27.30
C ILE A 84 28.79 0.38 -27.50
N PRO A 85 27.74 0.36 -28.34
CA PRO A 85 27.00 -0.86 -28.64
C PRO A 85 27.88 -1.84 -29.44
N SER A 86 27.98 -3.08 -28.97
CA SER A 86 28.76 -4.11 -29.65
C SER A 86 28.13 -4.42 -31.02
N LYS A 87 28.86 -4.16 -32.12
CA LYS A 87 28.40 -4.53 -33.47
C LYS A 87 28.33 -6.05 -33.54
N ARG A 88 27.12 -6.56 -33.77
CA ARG A 88 26.86 -7.97 -34.07
C ARG A 88 27.53 -8.26 -35.42
N ASN A 89 28.56 -9.09 -35.44
CA ASN A 89 29.20 -9.51 -36.70
C ASN A 89 28.17 -10.21 -37.59
N SER A 90 27.69 -9.52 -38.62
CA SER A 90 27.02 -10.13 -39.75
C SER A 90 28.07 -10.89 -40.55
N SER A 91 28.13 -12.21 -40.32
CA SER A 91 28.93 -13.13 -41.12
C SER A 91 28.12 -13.45 -42.38
N GLU A 92 28.65 -13.08 -43.55
CA GLU A 92 28.30 -13.73 -44.83
C GLU A 92 28.78 -15.19 -44.84
#